data_AF-A0A957RBV9-F1
#
_entry.id   AF-A0A957RBV9-F1
#
_cell.length_a   1.000
_cell.length_b   1.000
_cell.length_c   1.000
_cell.angle_alpha   90.00
_cell.angle_beta   90.00
_cell.angle_gamma   90.00
#
_symmetry.space_group_name_H-M   'P 1'
#
loop_
_entity.id
_entity.type
_entity.pdbx_description
1 polymer ?
#
loop_
_entity_poly.entity_id
_entity_poly.type
_entity_poly.pdbx_seq_one_letter_code
_entity_poly.pdbx_strand_id
1 'polypeptide(L)'
;MLDAVDLTQSLKKSAYKPVRKAQLERIFDLSELIYEQKRPVIIVFEGWDAAGKGTTIRQLTQRLDARGYKVLATQAPRTHEQRKPWLWRFWMNIPRHGQIAIFDRSWYGRVLVERVNGLTPMAQWIAAYEEINGFERTLADDGTIFLKFWLHIAKDEQLRRFMQLASEPENAWRVTAEDWENHRRYGEYLAAVRDMIDKTSTAIAPWTVVPATDGDVRLYTVCDAIITRLEDALGLEASSYPSVDALVAGKVKPAKAKKEKSKTKKKKKKPADTDTLAEETITIIVEKDAPPAKKSKASKKAKKVESDGATADPSNTPAVVAEVLPSPEPVAVDGAPPPPARRRKKTPAVPAANADAEVDHA
;
A
#
# COMPACT_ATOMS: atom_id res chain seq x y z
N MET A 1 -9.91 -22.18 4.18
CA MET A 1 -9.71 -21.05 3.24
C MET A 1 -8.25 -20.92 2.81
N LEU A 2 -7.28 -20.85 3.73
CA LEU A 2 -5.84 -20.75 3.36
C LEU A 2 -5.31 -22.02 2.66
N ASP A 3 -5.66 -23.20 3.17
CA ASP A 3 -5.14 -24.48 2.66
C ASP A 3 -5.70 -24.85 1.26
N ALA A 4 -6.72 -24.14 0.79
CA ALA A 4 -7.37 -24.37 -0.50
C ALA A 4 -6.76 -23.53 -1.64
N VAL A 5 -5.80 -22.66 -1.33
CA VAL A 5 -5.19 -21.75 -2.30
C VAL A 5 -4.07 -22.46 -3.04
N ASP A 6 -4.15 -22.50 -4.37
CA ASP A 6 -3.08 -23.03 -5.19
C ASP A 6 -1.90 -22.05 -5.24
N LEU A 7 -0.83 -22.39 -4.52
CA LEU A 7 0.40 -21.61 -4.45
C LEU A 7 1.41 -21.95 -5.57
N THR A 8 1.07 -22.89 -6.45
CA THR A 8 1.97 -23.39 -7.52
C THR A 8 1.76 -22.69 -8.86
N GLN A 9 0.67 -21.93 -9.00
CA GLN A 9 0.37 -21.18 -10.22
C GLN A 9 1.48 -20.17 -10.54
N SER A 10 1.83 -20.06 -11.83
CA SER A 10 2.75 -19.05 -12.34
C SER A 10 2.34 -18.60 -13.73
N LEU A 11 2.41 -17.28 -13.98
CA LEU A 11 2.00 -16.70 -15.25
C LEU A 11 3.19 -16.40 -16.15
N LYS A 12 3.07 -16.77 -17.42
CA LYS A 12 4.02 -16.31 -18.45
C LYS A 12 3.83 -14.81 -18.67
N LYS A 13 4.92 -14.06 -18.54
CA LYS A 13 4.95 -12.60 -18.73
C LYS A 13 4.33 -12.13 -20.05
N SER A 14 4.52 -12.89 -21.14
CA SER A 14 3.93 -12.57 -22.46
C SER A 14 2.40 -12.68 -22.47
N ALA A 15 1.83 -13.62 -21.73
CA ALA A 15 0.39 -13.81 -21.61
C ALA A 15 -0.24 -12.76 -20.69
N TYR A 16 0.40 -12.45 -19.55
CA TYR A 16 -0.17 -11.53 -18.57
C TYR A 16 0.01 -10.05 -18.94
N LYS A 17 1.10 -9.65 -19.60
CA LYS A 17 1.37 -8.24 -19.94
C LYS A 17 0.18 -7.48 -20.58
N PRO A 18 -0.54 -8.00 -21.59
CA PRO A 18 -1.71 -7.32 -22.14
C PRO A 18 -2.88 -7.23 -21.15
N VAL A 19 -3.13 -8.30 -20.39
CA VAL A 19 -4.21 -8.34 -19.38
C VAL A 19 -3.92 -7.36 -18.25
N ARG A 20 -2.70 -7.37 -17.71
CA ARG A 20 -2.22 -6.42 -16.71
C ARG A 20 -2.45 -4.98 -17.13
N LYS A 21 -2.13 -4.65 -18.40
CA LYS A 21 -2.33 -3.29 -18.92
C LYS A 21 -3.81 -2.91 -18.88
N ALA A 22 -4.69 -3.78 -19.35
CA ALA A 22 -6.13 -3.54 -19.37
C ALA A 22 -6.73 -3.46 -17.96
N GLN A 23 -6.28 -4.29 -17.01
CA GLN A 23 -6.69 -4.22 -15.61
C GLN A 23 -6.29 -2.89 -14.96
N LEU A 24 -5.03 -2.47 -15.12
CA LEU A 24 -4.57 -1.21 -14.53
C LEU A 24 -5.23 0.02 -15.17
N GLU A 25 -5.53 -0.01 -16.47
CA GLU A 25 -6.32 1.02 -17.14
C GLU A 25 -7.74 1.07 -16.58
N ARG A 26 -8.38 -0.09 -16.39
CA ARG A 26 -9.72 -0.15 -15.80
C ARG A 26 -9.75 0.37 -14.35
N ILE A 27 -8.75 0.04 -13.55
CA ILE A 27 -8.62 0.56 -12.17
C ILE A 27 -8.45 2.09 -12.18
N PHE A 28 -7.73 2.64 -13.15
CA PHE A 28 -7.64 4.09 -13.31
C PHE A 28 -9.01 4.71 -13.61
N ASP A 29 -9.75 4.18 -14.60
CA ASP A 29 -11.10 4.68 -14.94
C ASP A 29 -12.06 4.59 -13.73
N LEU A 30 -12.01 3.48 -12.99
CA LEU A 30 -12.80 3.30 -11.78
C LEU A 30 -12.41 4.30 -10.69
N SER A 31 -11.13 4.67 -10.56
CA SER A 31 -10.69 5.67 -9.60
C SER A 31 -11.24 7.06 -9.89
N GLU A 32 -11.43 7.41 -11.17
CA GLU A 32 -12.08 8.68 -11.56
C GLU A 32 -13.58 8.66 -11.19
N LEU A 33 -14.28 7.55 -11.46
CA LEU A 33 -15.68 7.39 -11.08
C LEU A 33 -15.89 7.43 -9.56
N ILE A 34 -14.99 6.81 -8.80
CA ILE A 34 -14.99 6.86 -7.33
C ILE A 34 -14.89 8.29 -6.82
N TYR A 35 -14.02 9.11 -7.44
CA TYR A 35 -13.88 10.52 -7.13
C TYR A 35 -15.15 11.31 -7.45
N GLU A 36 -15.71 11.14 -8.65
CA GLU A 36 -16.93 11.81 -9.10
C GLU A 36 -18.15 11.49 -8.22
N GLN A 37 -18.31 10.21 -7.87
CA GLN A 37 -19.40 9.73 -7.01
C GLN A 37 -19.13 9.94 -5.52
N LYS A 38 -17.98 10.51 -5.15
CA LYS A 38 -17.61 10.78 -3.75
C LYS A 38 -17.62 9.52 -2.87
N ARG A 39 -17.31 8.35 -3.44
CA ARG A 39 -17.27 7.07 -2.71
C ARG A 39 -15.90 6.94 -2.03
N PRO A 40 -15.81 6.82 -0.70
CA PRO A 40 -14.52 6.53 -0.06
C PRO A 40 -14.13 5.06 -0.28
N VAL A 41 -12.84 4.79 -0.53
CA VAL A 41 -12.34 3.41 -0.71
C VAL A 41 -11.19 3.15 0.25
N ILE A 42 -11.24 2.03 0.96
CA ILE A 42 -10.14 1.57 1.80
C ILE A 42 -9.64 0.22 1.30
N ILE A 43 -8.35 0.17 0.97
CA ILE A 43 -7.64 -1.03 0.55
C ILE A 43 -6.63 -1.41 1.63
N VAL A 44 -6.77 -2.60 2.20
CA VAL A 44 -5.90 -3.14 3.26
C VAL A 44 -5.04 -4.26 2.70
N PHE A 45 -3.72 -4.13 2.85
CA PHE A 45 -2.76 -5.18 2.54
C PHE A 45 -2.17 -5.76 3.82
N GLU A 46 -2.54 -7.00 4.12
CA GLU A 46 -1.86 -7.88 5.06
C GLU A 46 -1.24 -9.08 4.33
N GLY A 47 -0.41 -9.84 5.01
CA GLY A 47 0.25 -11.01 4.44
C GLY A 47 1.60 -11.26 5.08
N TRP A 48 2.20 -12.40 4.74
CA TRP A 48 3.52 -12.76 5.24
C TRP A 48 4.58 -11.71 4.89
N ASP A 49 5.62 -11.62 5.72
CA ASP A 49 6.81 -10.87 5.35
C ASP A 49 7.46 -11.50 4.11
N ALA A 50 8.05 -10.66 3.28
CA ALA A 50 8.50 -10.99 1.92
C ALA A 50 7.40 -11.50 0.94
N ALA A 51 6.11 -11.46 1.27
CA ALA A 51 5.03 -11.86 0.34
C ALA A 51 4.81 -10.91 -0.86
N GLY A 52 5.39 -9.71 -0.82
CA GLY A 52 5.33 -8.75 -1.94
C GLY A 52 4.24 -7.67 -1.83
N LYS A 53 3.80 -7.33 -0.60
CA LYS A 53 2.85 -6.23 -0.32
C LYS A 53 3.29 -4.92 -0.99
N GLY A 54 4.45 -4.39 -0.61
CA GLY A 54 4.98 -3.13 -1.15
C GLY A 54 5.18 -3.14 -2.67
N THR A 55 5.60 -4.26 -3.28
CA THR A 55 5.71 -4.38 -4.75
C THR A 55 4.34 -4.27 -5.41
N THR A 56 3.32 -4.90 -4.83
CA THR A 56 1.95 -4.88 -5.35
C THR A 56 1.35 -3.48 -5.24
N ILE A 57 1.48 -2.83 -4.07
CA ILE A 57 1.07 -1.44 -3.85
C ILE A 57 1.74 -0.52 -4.87
N ARG A 58 3.06 -0.63 -5.04
CA ARG A 58 3.81 0.18 -6.02
C ARG A 58 3.31 -0.03 -7.45
N GLN A 59 3.00 -1.26 -7.84
CA GLN A 59 2.52 -1.55 -9.20
C GLN A 59 1.10 -1.03 -9.43
N LEU A 60 0.25 -1.08 -8.41
CA LEU A 60 -1.10 -0.52 -8.44
C LEU A 60 -1.06 1.01 -8.58
N THR A 61 -0.27 1.67 -7.72
CA THR A 61 -0.23 3.13 -7.64
C THR A 61 0.49 3.81 -8.80
N GLN A 62 1.33 3.09 -9.55
CA GLN A 62 2.05 3.59 -10.72
C GLN A 62 1.18 4.18 -11.83
N ARG A 63 -0.10 3.79 -11.91
CA ARG A 63 -1.04 4.25 -12.93
C ARG A 63 -2.13 5.16 -12.39
N LEU A 64 -2.24 5.30 -11.07
CA LEU A 64 -3.24 6.14 -10.43
C LEU A 64 -2.77 7.59 -10.33
N ASP A 65 -3.72 8.53 -10.33
CA ASP A 65 -3.44 9.91 -9.99
C ASP A 65 -3.05 10.01 -8.50
N ALA A 66 -1.87 10.55 -8.21
CA ALA A 66 -1.33 10.69 -6.86
C ALA A 66 -2.19 11.58 -5.93
N ARG A 67 -3.11 12.37 -6.46
CA ARG A 67 -4.06 13.20 -5.68
C ARG A 67 -5.28 12.40 -5.21
N GLY A 68 -5.57 11.29 -5.89
CA GLY A 68 -6.74 10.44 -5.63
C GLY A 68 -6.53 9.39 -4.54
N TYR A 69 -5.27 9.14 -4.13
CA TYR A 69 -4.98 8.13 -3.11
C TYR A 69 -3.92 8.57 -2.11
N LYS A 70 -3.89 7.88 -0.96
CA LYS A 70 -2.82 7.96 0.04
C LYS A 70 -2.37 6.56 0.43
N VAL A 71 -1.06 6.31 0.40
CA VAL A 71 -0.46 5.08 0.96
C VAL A 71 -0.07 5.34 2.41
N LEU A 72 -0.52 4.46 3.29
CA LEU A 72 -0.39 4.55 4.74
C LEU A 72 0.34 3.31 5.23
N ALA A 73 1.64 3.45 5.49
CA ALA A 73 2.43 2.38 6.09
C ALA A 73 2.22 2.39 7.61
N THR A 74 1.54 1.38 8.15
CA THR A 74 1.28 1.28 9.59
C THR A 74 2.55 0.88 10.33
N GLN A 75 2.95 1.69 11.29
CA GLN A 75 4.12 1.48 12.14
C GLN A 75 3.70 1.19 13.59
N ALA A 76 4.66 0.90 14.46
CA ALA A 76 4.44 0.81 15.90
C ALA A 76 3.81 2.13 16.43
N PRO A 77 2.84 2.05 17.36
CA PRO A 77 2.13 3.23 17.84
C PRO A 77 3.09 4.16 18.60
N ARG A 78 3.03 5.46 18.29
CA ARG A 78 3.79 6.50 19.00
C ARG A 78 3.26 6.70 20.42
N THR A 79 4.07 7.27 21.30
CA THR A 79 3.71 7.49 22.73
C THR A 79 2.37 8.21 22.93
N HIS A 80 2.02 9.18 22.07
CA HIS A 80 0.75 9.89 22.17
C HIS A 80 -0.45 9.07 21.64
N GLU A 81 -0.22 8.15 20.70
CA GLU A 81 -1.24 7.23 20.19
C GLU A 81 -1.59 6.17 21.23
N GLN A 82 -0.59 5.69 21.98
CA GLN A 82 -0.76 4.73 23.09
C GLN A 82 -1.61 5.29 24.25
N ARG A 83 -1.78 6.62 24.33
CA ARG A 83 -2.63 7.29 25.33
C ARG A 83 -4.08 7.49 24.88
N LYS A 84 -4.46 6.90 23.75
CA LYS A 84 -5.79 6.99 23.14
C LYS A 84 -6.33 5.58 22.90
N PRO A 85 -7.64 5.40 22.63
CA PRO A 85 -8.16 4.14 22.13
C PRO A 85 -7.39 3.67 20.90
N TRP A 86 -7.05 2.39 20.81
CA TRP A 86 -6.08 1.88 19.83
C TRP A 86 -6.51 2.08 18.36
N LEU A 87 -7.83 2.10 18.09
CA LEU A 87 -8.38 2.38 16.77
C LEU A 87 -8.23 3.86 16.35
N TRP A 88 -8.00 4.79 17.28
CA TRP A 88 -7.96 6.23 17.01
C TRP A 88 -6.97 6.58 15.88
N ARG A 89 -5.78 5.96 15.88
CA ARG A 89 -4.76 6.23 14.85
C ARG A 89 -5.20 5.84 13.44
N PHE A 90 -6.13 4.89 13.32
CA PHE A 90 -6.68 4.46 12.04
C PHE A 90 -7.86 5.34 11.62
N TRP A 91 -8.71 5.74 12.59
CA TRP A 91 -9.75 6.75 12.36
C TRP A 91 -9.20 8.04 11.76
N MET A 92 -8.06 8.51 12.23
CA MET A 92 -7.40 9.73 11.70
C MET A 92 -6.89 9.60 10.27
N ASN A 93 -6.88 8.39 9.70
CA ASN A 93 -6.34 8.10 8.38
C ASN A 93 -7.38 7.61 7.37
N ILE A 94 -8.67 7.61 7.74
CA ILE A 94 -9.77 7.31 6.80
C ILE A 94 -9.74 8.33 5.66
N PRO A 95 -9.98 7.90 4.41
CA PRO A 95 -9.95 8.80 3.26
C PRO A 95 -11.13 9.77 3.29
N ARG A 96 -10.96 10.92 2.64
CA ARG A 96 -12.10 11.78 2.32
C ARG A 96 -12.98 11.06 1.30
N HIS A 97 -14.25 11.45 1.24
CA HIS A 97 -15.15 11.02 0.17
C HIS A 97 -14.50 11.22 -1.22
N GLY A 98 -14.54 10.17 -2.04
CA GLY A 98 -13.92 10.15 -3.37
C GLY A 98 -12.42 9.89 -3.39
N GLN A 99 -11.80 9.60 -2.25
CA GLN A 99 -10.38 9.24 -2.17
C GLN A 99 -10.18 7.78 -1.77
N ILE A 100 -9.00 7.27 -2.10
CA ILE A 100 -8.56 5.91 -1.79
C ILE A 100 -7.49 5.95 -0.69
N ALA A 101 -7.71 5.25 0.42
CA ALA A 101 -6.67 4.97 1.41
C ALA A 101 -6.14 3.55 1.21
N ILE A 102 -4.82 3.41 1.04
CA ILE A 102 -4.14 2.12 0.88
C ILE A 102 -3.29 1.88 2.12
N PHE A 103 -3.67 0.92 2.96
CA PHE A 103 -2.95 0.53 4.16
C PHE A 103 -1.94 -0.58 3.84
N ASP A 104 -0.65 -0.32 4.03
CA ASP A 104 0.40 -1.35 4.10
C ASP A 104 0.60 -1.72 5.57
N ARG A 105 0.03 -2.88 5.97
CA ARG A 105 -0.34 -3.21 7.35
C ARG A 105 -1.40 -2.25 7.91
N SER A 106 -2.17 -2.69 8.89
CA SER A 106 -3.38 -2.00 9.35
C SER A 106 -3.74 -2.27 10.82
N TRP A 107 -5.00 -2.02 11.19
CA TRP A 107 -5.56 -2.37 12.51
C TRP A 107 -5.49 -3.87 12.81
N TYR A 108 -5.40 -4.71 11.78
CA TYR A 108 -5.24 -6.16 11.96
C TYR A 108 -3.95 -6.55 12.68
N GLY A 109 -2.96 -5.66 12.80
CA GLY A 109 -1.78 -5.88 13.65
C GLY A 109 -2.13 -6.28 15.09
N ARG A 110 -3.25 -5.79 15.63
CA ARG A 110 -3.76 -6.10 16.97
C ARG A 110 -4.05 -7.60 17.17
N VAL A 111 -4.56 -8.26 16.14
CA VAL A 111 -4.92 -9.68 16.14
C VAL A 111 -3.89 -10.58 15.44
N LEU A 112 -2.81 -9.98 14.93
CA LEU A 112 -1.68 -10.64 14.27
C LEU A 112 -0.40 -10.49 15.13
N VAL A 113 0.50 -9.57 14.76
CA VAL A 113 1.81 -9.39 15.43
C VAL A 113 1.67 -9.13 16.92
N GLU A 114 0.67 -8.35 17.35
CA GLU A 114 0.52 -8.04 18.77
C GLU A 114 -0.02 -9.20 19.59
N ARG A 115 -0.86 -10.04 18.98
CA ARG A 115 -1.34 -11.29 19.57
C ARG A 115 -0.19 -12.28 19.71
N VAL A 116 0.56 -12.51 18.63
CA VAL A 116 1.62 -13.52 18.60
C VAL A 116 2.79 -13.06 19.46
N ASN A 117 3.26 -11.83 19.32
CA ASN A 117 4.41 -11.32 20.10
C ASN A 117 4.05 -10.88 21.53
N GLY A 118 2.81 -11.10 21.99
CA GLY A 118 2.40 -10.79 23.36
C GLY A 118 2.44 -9.30 23.71
N LEU A 119 2.32 -8.43 22.70
CA LEU A 119 2.40 -6.96 22.86
C LEU A 119 1.10 -6.37 23.42
N THR A 120 0.01 -7.14 23.35
CA THR A 120 -1.31 -6.77 23.88
C THR A 120 -1.87 -7.91 24.73
N PRO A 121 -2.48 -7.63 25.90
CA PRO A 121 -3.11 -8.65 26.73
C PRO A 121 -4.18 -9.46 25.99
N MET A 122 -4.32 -10.74 26.36
CA MET A 122 -5.24 -11.68 25.71
C MET A 122 -6.67 -11.17 25.61
N ALA A 123 -7.22 -10.65 26.70
CA ALA A 123 -8.58 -10.10 26.72
C ALA A 123 -8.78 -8.99 25.68
N GLN A 124 -7.78 -8.15 25.44
CA GLN A 124 -7.88 -7.02 24.53
C GLN A 124 -7.83 -7.44 23.06
N TRP A 125 -6.91 -8.34 22.67
CA TRP A 125 -6.89 -8.79 21.27
C TRP A 125 -8.06 -9.72 20.93
N ILE A 126 -8.64 -10.42 21.91
CA ILE A 126 -9.89 -11.17 21.69
C ILE A 126 -11.05 -10.21 21.42
N ALA A 127 -11.21 -9.15 22.22
CA ALA A 127 -12.23 -8.14 21.99
C ALA A 127 -12.05 -7.39 20.65
N ALA A 128 -10.80 -7.24 20.20
CA ALA A 128 -10.48 -6.51 18.98
C ALA A 128 -11.18 -7.06 17.71
N TYR A 129 -11.55 -8.34 17.65
CA TYR A 129 -12.31 -8.87 16.50
C TYR A 129 -13.66 -8.17 16.32
N GLU A 130 -14.40 -7.98 17.42
CA GLU A 130 -15.69 -7.29 17.40
C GLU A 130 -15.52 -5.80 17.15
N GLU A 131 -14.51 -5.18 17.76
CA GLU A 131 -14.19 -3.77 17.55
C GLU A 131 -13.81 -3.47 16.10
N ILE A 132 -13.03 -4.35 15.45
CA ILE A 132 -12.69 -4.25 14.03
C ILE A 132 -13.96 -4.35 13.17
N ASN A 133 -14.83 -5.33 13.45
CA ASN A 133 -16.08 -5.48 12.71
C ASN A 133 -17.01 -4.27 12.88
N GLY A 134 -17.08 -3.70 14.09
CA GLY A 134 -17.84 -2.48 14.36
C GLY A 134 -17.25 -1.26 13.64
N PHE A 135 -15.92 -1.14 13.63
CA PHE A 135 -15.20 -0.10 12.90
C PHE A 135 -15.47 -0.15 11.39
N GLU A 136 -15.27 -1.31 10.77
CA GLU A 136 -15.50 -1.50 9.33
C GLU A 136 -16.97 -1.30 8.97
N ARG A 137 -17.89 -1.75 9.82
CA ARG A 137 -19.33 -1.51 9.62
C ARG A 137 -19.68 -0.04 9.64
N THR A 138 -19.22 0.71 10.65
CA THR A 138 -19.50 2.15 10.75
C THR A 138 -19.08 2.89 9.48
N LEU A 139 -17.93 2.51 8.89
CA LEU A 139 -17.44 3.14 7.67
C LEU A 139 -18.17 2.66 6.41
N ALA A 140 -18.53 1.38 6.34
CA ALA A 140 -19.28 0.82 5.23
C ALA A 140 -20.71 1.39 5.16
N ASP A 141 -21.34 1.62 6.31
CA ASP A 141 -22.68 2.22 6.42
C ASP A 141 -22.68 3.68 5.89
N ASP A 142 -21.56 4.39 6.01
CA ASP A 142 -21.32 5.72 5.39
C ASP A 142 -20.94 5.63 3.89
N GLY A 143 -20.89 4.41 3.33
CA GLY A 143 -20.63 4.16 1.91
C GLY A 143 -19.17 3.88 1.57
N THR A 144 -18.30 3.61 2.56
CA THR A 144 -16.92 3.18 2.30
C THR A 144 -16.87 1.80 1.67
N ILE A 145 -16.14 1.67 0.56
CA ILE A 145 -15.90 0.38 -0.09
C ILE A 145 -14.62 -0.23 0.48
N PHE A 146 -14.73 -1.42 1.06
CA PHE A 146 -13.59 -2.17 1.61
C PHE A 146 -13.05 -3.22 0.64
N LEU A 147 -11.73 -3.28 0.57
CA LEU A 147 -10.94 -4.30 -0.11
C LEU A 147 -9.84 -4.78 0.84
N LYS A 148 -9.92 -6.03 1.33
CA LYS A 148 -8.94 -6.58 2.28
C LYS A 148 -8.20 -7.76 1.67
N PHE A 149 -6.87 -7.69 1.65
CA PHE A 149 -6.01 -8.67 0.99
C PHE A 149 -5.08 -9.35 1.98
N TRP A 150 -5.11 -10.68 2.02
CA TRP A 150 -4.12 -11.50 2.68
C TRP A 150 -3.20 -12.15 1.65
N LEU A 151 -1.96 -11.69 1.52
CA LEU A 151 -0.97 -12.25 0.61
C LEU A 151 -0.34 -13.51 1.21
N HIS A 152 -0.70 -14.67 0.65
CA HIS A 152 -0.34 -15.98 1.18
C HIS A 152 0.81 -16.63 0.38
N ILE A 153 1.82 -17.12 1.11
CA ILE A 153 2.95 -17.90 0.62
C ILE A 153 3.23 -19.03 1.63
N ALA A 154 3.83 -20.12 1.14
CA ALA A 154 4.27 -21.21 2.00
C ALA A 154 5.43 -20.78 2.90
N LYS A 155 5.60 -21.49 4.03
CA LYS A 155 6.71 -21.26 4.97
C LYS A 155 8.07 -21.35 4.26
N ASP A 156 8.28 -22.37 3.44
CA ASP A 156 9.56 -22.59 2.75
C ASP A 156 9.85 -21.50 1.71
N GLU A 157 8.81 -20.99 1.03
CA GLU A 157 8.95 -19.87 0.11
C GLU A 157 9.32 -18.58 0.86
N GLN A 158 8.76 -18.34 2.04
CA GLN A 158 9.15 -17.23 2.89
C GLN A 158 10.63 -17.31 3.27
N LEU A 159 11.08 -18.50 3.72
CA LEU A 159 12.48 -18.75 4.08
C LEU A 159 13.40 -18.49 2.89
N ARG A 160 13.07 -19.02 1.72
CA ARG A 160 13.83 -18.81 0.47
C ARG A 160 13.99 -17.34 0.14
N ARG A 161 12.92 -16.54 0.28
CA ARG A 161 12.97 -15.10 0.02
C ARG A 161 13.80 -14.34 1.06
N PHE A 162 13.74 -14.72 2.33
CA PHE A 162 14.60 -14.11 3.35
C PHE A 162 16.07 -14.39 3.08
N MET A 163 16.43 -15.63 2.75
CA MET A 163 17.80 -15.98 2.36
C MET A 163 18.27 -15.17 1.15
N GLN A 164 17.43 -15.05 0.12
CA GLN A 164 17.75 -14.24 -1.06
C GLN A 164 17.97 -12.76 -0.69
N LEU A 165 17.02 -12.15 0.02
CA LEU A 165 17.11 -10.74 0.42
C LEU A 165 18.33 -10.46 1.31
N ALA A 166 18.65 -11.37 2.24
CA ALA A 166 19.81 -11.24 3.12
C ALA A 166 21.14 -11.41 2.38
N SER A 167 21.16 -12.16 1.27
CA SER A 167 22.37 -12.37 0.45
C SER A 167 22.72 -11.19 -0.45
N GLU A 168 21.76 -10.32 -0.77
CA GLU A 168 21.90 -9.17 -1.65
C GLU A 168 22.18 -7.89 -0.83
N PRO A 169 23.39 -7.28 -0.89
CA PRO A 169 23.76 -6.15 -0.03
C PRO A 169 22.78 -4.96 -0.07
N GLU A 170 22.20 -4.67 -1.23
CA GLU A 170 21.24 -3.59 -1.43
C GLU A 170 19.84 -3.86 -0.83
N ASN A 171 19.55 -5.12 -0.51
CA ASN A 171 18.26 -5.58 0.00
C ASN A 171 18.33 -6.14 1.42
N ALA A 172 19.54 -6.42 1.94
CA ALA A 172 19.74 -7.05 3.25
C ALA A 172 19.07 -6.29 4.40
N TRP A 173 19.02 -4.96 4.32
CA TRP A 173 18.32 -4.11 5.30
C TRP A 173 16.82 -4.40 5.44
N ARG A 174 16.21 -5.11 4.49
CA ARG A 174 14.78 -5.45 4.46
C ARG A 174 14.44 -6.67 5.31
N VAL A 175 15.44 -7.40 5.82
CA VAL A 175 15.26 -8.57 6.68
C VAL A 175 15.93 -8.29 8.01
N THR A 176 15.13 -8.26 9.07
CA THR A 176 15.56 -7.96 10.43
C THR A 176 15.67 -9.24 11.27
N ALA A 177 16.30 -9.16 12.44
CA ALA A 177 16.31 -10.25 13.41
C ALA A 177 14.89 -10.65 13.87
N GLU A 178 13.99 -9.67 13.96
CA GLU A 178 12.58 -9.90 14.29
C GLU A 178 11.86 -10.72 13.20
N ASP A 179 12.16 -10.47 11.93
CA ASP A 179 11.57 -11.24 10.81
C ASP A 179 11.94 -12.73 10.89
N TRP A 180 13.20 -13.04 11.25
CA TRP A 180 13.65 -14.41 11.47
C TRP A 180 12.94 -15.09 12.63
N GLU A 181 12.70 -14.35 13.72
CA GLU A 181 11.96 -14.88 14.87
C GLU A 181 10.48 -15.11 14.53
N ASN A 182 9.84 -14.16 13.85
CA ASN A 182 8.48 -14.30 13.36
C ASN A 182 8.34 -15.53 12.43
N HIS A 183 9.35 -15.83 11.60
CA HIS A 183 9.37 -17.02 10.76
C HIS A 183 9.48 -18.33 11.57
N ARG A 184 10.26 -18.36 12.66
CA ARG A 184 10.27 -19.54 13.57
C ARG A 184 8.88 -19.82 14.13
N ARG A 185 8.14 -18.75 14.42
CA ARG A 185 6.78 -18.76 14.96
C ARG A 185 5.68 -18.81 13.88
N TYR A 186 6.00 -19.22 12.64
CA TYR A 186 5.05 -19.28 11.52
C TYR A 186 3.74 -20.00 11.86
N GLY A 187 3.80 -21.09 12.64
CA GLY A 187 2.60 -21.85 13.04
C GLY A 187 1.63 -21.05 13.92
N GLU A 188 2.16 -20.23 14.84
CA GLU A 188 1.35 -19.35 15.69
C GLU A 188 0.71 -18.23 14.88
N TYR A 189 1.48 -17.63 13.97
CA TYR A 189 0.94 -16.65 13.02
C TYR A 189 -0.13 -17.27 12.11
N LEU A 190 0.07 -18.49 11.62
CA LEU A 190 -0.91 -19.16 10.77
C LEU A 190 -2.25 -19.35 11.51
N ALA A 191 -2.21 -19.71 12.79
CA ALA A 191 -3.41 -19.79 13.63
C ALA A 191 -4.07 -18.40 13.80
N ALA A 192 -3.29 -17.36 14.09
CA ALA A 192 -3.79 -15.99 14.22
C ALA A 192 -4.44 -15.48 12.91
N VAL A 193 -3.87 -15.79 11.75
CA VAL A 193 -4.41 -15.44 10.44
C VAL A 193 -5.71 -16.18 10.15
N ARG A 194 -5.80 -17.47 10.48
CA ARG A 194 -7.05 -18.25 10.35
C ARG A 194 -8.17 -17.60 11.17
N ASP A 195 -7.90 -17.30 12.44
CA ASP A 195 -8.88 -16.64 13.32
C ASP A 195 -9.26 -15.24 12.82
N MET A 196 -8.29 -14.47 12.31
CA MET A 196 -8.54 -13.16 11.72
C MET A 196 -9.51 -13.26 10.54
N ILE A 197 -9.23 -14.13 9.57
CA ILE A 197 -10.08 -14.28 8.40
C ILE A 197 -11.47 -14.78 8.81
N ASP A 198 -11.54 -15.80 9.65
CA ASP A 198 -12.80 -16.40 10.09
C ASP A 198 -13.70 -15.38 10.81
N LYS A 199 -13.13 -14.61 11.75
CA LYS A 199 -13.90 -13.69 12.59
C LYS A 199 -14.17 -12.32 11.98
N THR A 200 -13.48 -11.95 10.90
CA THR A 200 -13.59 -10.59 10.32
C THR A 200 -13.84 -10.56 8.81
N SER A 201 -13.99 -11.72 8.15
CA SER A 201 -14.45 -11.76 6.76
C SER A 201 -15.98 -11.63 6.72
N THR A 202 -16.46 -10.40 6.78
CA THR A 202 -17.90 -10.09 6.76
C THR A 202 -18.40 -9.87 5.34
N ALA A 203 -19.72 -9.85 5.12
CA ALA A 203 -20.31 -9.57 3.81
C ALA A 203 -19.97 -8.16 3.28
N ILE A 204 -19.85 -7.18 4.17
CA ILE A 204 -19.56 -5.78 3.82
C ILE A 204 -18.07 -5.55 3.52
N ALA A 205 -17.20 -6.28 4.22
CA ALA A 205 -15.75 -6.20 4.12
C ALA A 205 -15.18 -7.64 4.12
N PRO A 206 -15.25 -8.34 2.97
CA PRO A 206 -14.72 -9.70 2.87
C PRO A 206 -13.19 -9.71 2.77
N TRP A 207 -12.57 -10.79 3.25
CA TRP A 207 -11.15 -11.05 3.01
C TRP A 207 -10.95 -11.75 1.66
N THR A 208 -9.99 -11.23 0.88
CA THR A 208 -9.48 -11.90 -0.32
C THR A 208 -8.13 -12.51 -0.01
N VAL A 209 -8.03 -13.84 -0.05
CA VAL A 209 -6.75 -14.53 0.06
C VAL A 209 -6.09 -14.59 -1.30
N VAL A 210 -4.86 -14.09 -1.39
CA VAL A 210 -4.12 -13.94 -2.65
C VAL A 210 -2.95 -14.93 -2.70
N PRO A 211 -2.89 -15.85 -3.68
CA PRO A 211 -1.69 -16.64 -3.95
C PRO A 211 -0.55 -15.70 -4.34
N ALA A 212 0.46 -15.58 -3.47
CA ALA A 212 1.50 -14.57 -3.57
C ALA A 212 2.89 -15.12 -3.94
N THR A 213 2.97 -16.43 -4.21
CA THR A 213 4.20 -17.12 -4.64
C THR A 213 4.70 -16.53 -5.96
N ASP A 214 3.88 -16.52 -7.00
CA ASP A 214 4.21 -15.85 -8.26
C ASP A 214 3.77 -14.38 -8.24
N GLY A 215 4.66 -13.49 -8.70
CA GLY A 215 4.41 -12.05 -8.64
C GLY A 215 3.34 -11.54 -9.61
N ASP A 216 3.21 -12.19 -10.76
CA ASP A 216 2.24 -11.82 -11.79
C ASP A 216 0.85 -12.39 -11.43
N VAL A 217 0.77 -13.63 -10.90
CA VAL A 217 -0.46 -14.20 -10.33
C VAL A 217 -0.99 -13.33 -9.19
N ARG A 218 -0.10 -12.92 -8.27
CA ARG A 218 -0.45 -12.03 -7.16
C ARG A 218 -1.07 -10.73 -7.64
N LEU A 219 -0.43 -10.05 -8.59
CA LEU A 219 -0.92 -8.78 -9.10
C LEU A 219 -2.23 -8.96 -9.88
N TYR A 220 -2.36 -10.01 -10.69
CA TYR A 220 -3.60 -10.34 -11.39
C TYR A 220 -4.76 -10.44 -10.40
N THR A 221 -4.59 -11.25 -9.36
CA THR A 221 -5.64 -11.56 -8.37
C THR A 221 -6.08 -10.30 -7.62
N VAL A 222 -5.12 -9.46 -7.21
CA VAL A 222 -5.42 -8.19 -6.54
C VAL A 222 -6.17 -7.24 -7.47
N CYS A 223 -5.71 -7.07 -8.70
CA CYS A 223 -6.37 -6.19 -9.67
C CYS A 223 -7.79 -6.66 -9.99
N ASP A 224 -7.97 -7.96 -10.20
CA ASP A 224 -9.27 -8.57 -10.52
C ASP A 224 -10.28 -8.37 -9.38
N ALA A 225 -9.84 -8.59 -8.14
CA ALA A 225 -10.65 -8.36 -6.95
C ALA A 225 -11.02 -6.87 -6.75
N ILE A 226 -10.07 -5.95 -7.01
CA ILE A 226 -10.34 -4.50 -6.99
C ILE A 226 -11.41 -4.15 -8.03
N ILE A 227 -11.22 -4.56 -9.28
CA ILE A 227 -12.14 -4.24 -10.38
C ILE A 227 -13.53 -4.78 -10.07
N THR A 228 -13.63 -6.07 -9.74
CA THR A 228 -14.90 -6.75 -9.43
C THR A 228 -15.65 -6.03 -8.32
N ARG A 229 -14.95 -5.70 -7.21
CA ARG A 229 -15.60 -5.07 -6.06
C ARG A 229 -16.02 -3.63 -6.35
N LEU A 230 -15.21 -2.86 -7.07
CA LEU A 230 -15.54 -1.49 -7.40
C LEU A 230 -16.68 -1.42 -8.42
N GLU A 231 -16.69 -2.30 -9.42
CA GLU A 231 -17.79 -2.36 -10.40
C GLU A 231 -19.11 -2.73 -9.74
N ASP A 232 -19.12 -3.76 -8.90
CA ASP A 232 -20.29 -4.14 -8.09
C ASP A 232 -20.79 -2.97 -7.23
N ALA A 233 -19.88 -2.34 -6.48
CA ALA A 233 -20.23 -1.22 -5.60
C ALA A 233 -20.64 0.06 -6.33
N LEU A 234 -20.35 0.18 -7.62
CA LEU A 234 -20.74 1.31 -8.49
C LEU A 234 -21.92 0.96 -9.40
N GLY A 235 -22.45 -0.27 -9.34
CA GLY A 235 -23.54 -0.74 -10.19
C GLY A 235 -23.18 -0.82 -11.67
N LEU A 236 -21.93 -1.15 -11.99
CA LEU A 236 -21.42 -1.26 -13.35
C LEU A 236 -21.47 -2.70 -13.86
N GLU A 237 -21.55 -2.85 -15.18
CA GLU A 237 -21.38 -4.14 -15.84
C GLU A 237 -19.98 -4.71 -15.55
N ALA A 238 -19.93 -5.99 -15.20
CA ALA A 238 -18.70 -6.67 -14.82
C ALA A 238 -17.74 -6.79 -16.01
N SER A 239 -16.53 -6.26 -15.83
CA SER A 239 -15.41 -6.50 -16.74
C SER A 239 -15.00 -7.98 -16.66
N SER A 240 -14.73 -8.57 -17.81
CA SER A 240 -14.28 -9.96 -17.89
C SER A 240 -12.83 -10.03 -18.37
N TYR A 241 -11.98 -10.65 -17.55
CA TYR A 241 -10.60 -10.98 -17.88
C TYR A 241 -10.43 -12.51 -17.93
N PRO A 242 -9.50 -13.03 -18.75
CA PRO A 242 -9.21 -14.46 -18.75
C PRO A 242 -8.67 -14.89 -17.37
N SER A 243 -9.23 -15.96 -16.81
CA SER A 243 -8.79 -16.48 -15.51
C SER A 243 -7.30 -16.86 -15.50
N VAL A 244 -6.70 -16.94 -14.31
CA VAL A 244 -5.32 -17.42 -14.13
C VAL A 244 -5.14 -18.78 -14.82
N ASP A 245 -6.06 -19.73 -14.60
CA ASP A 245 -5.99 -21.05 -15.24
C ASP A 245 -6.06 -20.98 -16.77
N ALA A 246 -6.89 -20.10 -17.33
CA ALA A 246 -6.99 -19.91 -18.77
C ALA A 246 -5.69 -19.32 -19.35
N LEU A 247 -5.06 -18.38 -18.62
CA LEU A 247 -3.77 -17.78 -18.99
C LEU A 247 -2.62 -18.79 -18.88
N VAL A 248 -2.61 -19.63 -17.84
CA VAL A 248 -1.64 -20.71 -17.65
C VAL A 248 -1.76 -21.75 -18.76
N ALA A 249 -2.99 -22.16 -19.10
CA ALA A 249 -3.27 -23.13 -20.16
C ALA A 249 -2.99 -22.61 -21.59
N GLY A 250 -2.62 -21.33 -21.76
CA GLY A 250 -2.37 -20.73 -23.07
C GLY A 250 -3.63 -20.59 -23.94
N LYS A 251 -4.83 -20.71 -23.36
CA LYS A 251 -6.12 -20.71 -24.08
C LYS A 251 -6.68 -19.32 -24.36
N VAL A 252 -5.84 -18.28 -24.40
CA VAL A 252 -6.31 -16.89 -24.52
C VAL A 252 -6.08 -16.36 -25.94
N LYS A 253 -7.16 -16.21 -26.70
CA LYS A 253 -7.21 -15.27 -27.84
C LYS A 253 -7.31 -13.84 -27.28
N PRO A 254 -6.55 -12.86 -27.81
CA PRO A 254 -6.58 -11.50 -27.29
C PRO A 254 -7.98 -10.89 -27.43
N ALA A 255 -8.50 -10.33 -26.35
CA ALA A 255 -9.75 -9.58 -26.33
C ALA A 255 -9.62 -8.36 -27.26
N LYS A 256 -10.49 -8.27 -28.28
CA LYS A 256 -10.61 -7.08 -29.11
C LYS A 256 -11.27 -5.98 -28.29
N ALA A 257 -10.54 -4.91 -28.00
CA ALA A 257 -11.12 -3.66 -27.54
C ALA A 257 -12.20 -3.21 -28.54
N LYS A 258 -13.47 -3.21 -28.13
CA LYS A 258 -14.53 -2.51 -28.87
C LYS A 258 -14.24 -1.01 -28.77
N LYS A 259 -13.58 -0.45 -29.76
CA LYS A 259 -13.63 1.00 -29.99
C LYS A 259 -15.03 1.34 -30.47
N GLU A 260 -15.87 1.89 -29.60
CA GLU A 260 -16.99 2.71 -30.04
C GLU A 260 -16.43 3.87 -30.88
N LYS A 261 -16.68 3.83 -32.18
CA LYS A 261 -16.42 4.96 -33.06
C LYS A 261 -17.59 5.93 -32.90
N SER A 262 -17.41 6.98 -32.09
CA SER A 262 -18.31 8.13 -32.17
C SER A 262 -18.14 8.78 -33.55
N LYS A 263 -19.18 8.68 -34.38
CA LYS A 263 -19.27 9.38 -35.66
C LYS A 263 -19.78 10.79 -35.41
N THR A 264 -18.91 11.71 -35.04
CA THR A 264 -19.27 13.14 -35.08
C THR A 264 -18.99 13.67 -36.49
N LYS A 265 -20.06 13.78 -37.30
CA LYS A 265 -20.03 14.45 -38.61
C LYS A 265 -19.73 15.95 -38.41
N LYS A 266 -18.49 16.38 -38.69
CA LYS A 266 -18.15 17.80 -38.91
C LYS A 266 -18.73 18.25 -40.25
N LYS A 267 -19.85 18.99 -40.23
CA LYS A 267 -20.31 19.79 -41.37
C LYS A 267 -19.47 21.08 -41.42
N LYS A 268 -18.68 21.25 -42.49
CA LYS A 268 -18.03 22.52 -42.86
C LYS A 268 -19.12 23.54 -43.25
N LYS A 269 -19.12 24.73 -42.64
CA LYS A 269 -19.79 25.93 -43.15
C LYS A 269 -18.74 27.00 -43.42
N LYS A 270 -18.85 27.63 -44.59
CA LYS A 270 -18.02 28.71 -45.15
C LYS A 270 -18.44 30.05 -44.52
N PRO A 271 -17.54 31.04 -44.31
CA PRO A 271 -17.94 32.33 -43.78
C PRO A 271 -18.46 33.27 -44.90
N ALA A 272 -19.31 34.22 -44.51
CA ALA A 272 -19.67 35.40 -45.29
C ALA A 272 -19.53 36.63 -44.38
N ASP A 273 -18.97 37.69 -44.97
CA ASP A 273 -18.92 39.12 -44.57
C ASP A 273 -20.30 39.65 -44.10
N THR A 274 -20.49 40.71 -43.30
CA THR A 274 -19.72 41.91 -42.91
C THR A 274 -20.45 42.59 -41.73
N ASP A 275 -19.75 43.51 -41.04
CA ASP A 275 -20.20 44.87 -40.61
C ASP A 275 -20.07 45.27 -39.11
N THR A 276 -19.01 46.06 -38.87
CA THR A 276 -18.79 47.31 -38.09
C THR A 276 -19.25 47.59 -36.64
N LEU A 277 -18.36 48.36 -35.96
CA LEU A 277 -18.42 49.19 -34.73
C LEU A 277 -18.21 48.46 -33.38
N ALA A 278 -17.34 48.85 -32.44
CA ALA A 278 -16.51 50.06 -32.27
C ALA A 278 -15.27 49.72 -31.40
N GLU A 279 -14.21 50.53 -31.56
CA GLU A 279 -12.96 50.53 -30.79
C GLU A 279 -13.13 51.19 -29.42
N GLU A 280 -12.36 50.72 -28.42
CA GLU A 280 -11.72 51.61 -27.44
C GLU A 280 -10.34 51.07 -27.06
N THR A 281 -9.36 51.96 -27.16
CA THR A 281 -7.91 51.79 -27.10
C THR A 281 -7.42 51.74 -25.64
N ILE A 282 -6.28 51.07 -25.37
CA ILE A 282 -5.12 51.66 -24.68
C ILE A 282 -3.88 50.78 -24.91
N THR A 283 -2.86 51.45 -25.41
CA THR A 283 -1.50 51.03 -25.79
C THR A 283 -0.59 50.85 -24.56
N ILE A 284 0.43 49.99 -24.63
CA ILE A 284 1.84 50.37 -24.40
C ILE A 284 2.77 49.32 -25.02
N ILE A 285 3.72 49.86 -25.79
CA ILE A 285 4.82 49.27 -26.55
C ILE A 285 6.05 49.13 -25.63
N VAL A 286 6.85 48.06 -25.73
CA VAL A 286 8.33 48.15 -25.75
C VAL A 286 8.91 47.02 -26.63
N GLU A 287 9.95 47.39 -27.37
CA GLU A 287 10.58 46.79 -28.54
C GLU A 287 11.40 45.51 -28.33
N LYS A 288 11.64 44.86 -29.48
CA LYS A 288 12.64 43.82 -29.74
C LYS A 288 14.05 44.39 -29.61
N ASP A 289 15.01 43.53 -29.24
CA ASP A 289 16.20 43.30 -30.06
C ASP A 289 16.96 42.04 -29.63
N ALA A 290 17.63 41.42 -30.61
CA ALA A 290 18.57 40.31 -30.49
C ALA A 290 19.65 40.48 -31.58
N PRO A 291 20.78 39.76 -31.59
CA PRO A 291 21.63 39.18 -30.52
C PRO A 291 23.11 39.64 -30.69
N PRO A 292 24.14 39.01 -30.07
CA PRO A 292 24.88 37.99 -30.84
C PRO A 292 25.51 36.80 -30.07
N ALA A 293 26.09 35.92 -30.90
CA ALA A 293 26.66 34.58 -30.80
C ALA A 293 27.74 34.17 -29.74
N LYS A 294 27.70 32.84 -29.45
CA LYS A 294 28.77 31.81 -29.28
C LYS A 294 29.73 31.84 -28.07
N LYS A 295 29.80 30.69 -27.36
CA LYS A 295 31.04 29.91 -27.09
C LYS A 295 30.78 28.45 -26.63
N SER A 296 31.39 27.53 -27.38
CA SER A 296 31.97 26.19 -27.09
C SER A 296 31.45 25.28 -25.96
N LYS A 297 31.11 24.03 -26.33
CA LYS A 297 31.37 22.83 -25.51
C LYS A 297 31.99 21.73 -26.38
N ALA A 298 33.20 21.32 -26.02
CA ALA A 298 33.86 20.13 -26.54
C ALA A 298 33.41 18.90 -25.73
N SER A 299 33.07 17.82 -26.42
CA SER A 299 32.75 16.51 -25.83
C SER A 299 33.82 15.51 -26.30
N LYS A 300 34.57 14.92 -25.36
CA LYS A 300 35.51 13.82 -25.63
C LYS A 300 34.79 12.48 -25.54
N LYS A 301 35.02 11.66 -26.57
CA LYS A 301 34.51 10.30 -26.80
C LYS A 301 35.46 9.30 -26.13
N ALA A 302 34.94 8.37 -25.32
CA ALA A 302 35.72 7.29 -24.72
C ALA A 302 35.83 6.09 -25.67
N LYS A 303 36.98 5.41 -25.57
CA LYS A 303 37.57 4.46 -26.52
C LYS A 303 37.35 3.02 -26.01
N LYS A 304 37.11 2.12 -26.97
CA LYS A 304 37.06 0.66 -26.88
C LYS A 304 38.47 0.09 -26.60
N VAL A 305 38.59 -0.90 -25.73
CA VAL A 305 39.75 -1.81 -25.65
C VAL A 305 39.24 -3.21 -25.31
N GLU A 306 39.66 -4.17 -26.14
CA GLU A 306 39.57 -5.63 -25.96
C GLU A 306 40.60 -6.13 -24.96
N SER A 307 40.36 -7.30 -24.37
CA SER A 307 41.43 -8.24 -24.05
C SER A 307 40.90 -9.66 -23.91
N ASP A 308 41.67 -10.57 -24.52
CA ASP A 308 41.54 -12.02 -24.60
C ASP A 308 41.63 -12.74 -23.25
N GLY A 309 41.25 -14.02 -23.29
CA GLY A 309 41.05 -14.89 -22.14
C GLY A 309 42.27 -15.58 -21.54
N ALA A 310 42.00 -16.32 -20.46
CA ALA A 310 42.84 -17.36 -19.91
C ALA A 310 41.99 -18.32 -19.05
N THR A 311 42.19 -19.61 -19.29
CA THR A 311 41.68 -20.79 -18.57
C THR A 311 42.31 -20.95 -17.18
N ALA A 312 41.55 -21.34 -16.16
CA ALA A 312 42.07 -21.97 -14.94
C ALA A 312 41.04 -22.89 -14.25
N ASP A 313 41.58 -24.01 -13.78
CA ASP A 313 41.04 -25.24 -13.16
C ASP A 313 40.37 -25.04 -11.76
N PRO A 314 39.27 -25.76 -11.42
CA PRO A 314 38.59 -25.67 -10.14
C PRO A 314 39.13 -26.66 -9.09
N SER A 315 40.11 -26.25 -8.28
CA SER A 315 40.42 -26.98 -7.03
C SER A 315 41.26 -26.16 -6.05
N ASN A 316 40.65 -25.20 -5.34
CA ASN A 316 41.08 -24.89 -3.96
C ASN A 316 40.06 -23.99 -3.26
N THR A 317 39.41 -24.50 -2.23
CA THR A 317 38.57 -23.70 -1.33
C THR A 317 39.27 -23.66 0.03
N PRO A 318 39.76 -22.50 0.52
CA PRO A 318 40.05 -22.38 1.93
C PRO A 318 38.75 -22.00 2.66
N ALA A 319 38.43 -22.77 3.69
CA ALA A 319 37.37 -22.49 4.64
C ALA A 319 37.62 -21.13 5.31
N VAL A 320 36.66 -20.21 5.21
CA VAL A 320 36.67 -18.97 5.99
C VAL A 320 35.95 -19.26 7.30
N VAL A 321 36.74 -19.40 8.37
CA VAL A 321 36.24 -19.37 9.75
C VAL A 321 35.83 -17.93 10.04
N ALA A 322 34.53 -17.71 10.28
CA ALA A 322 34.04 -16.41 10.72
C ALA A 322 34.41 -16.20 12.20
N GLU A 323 35.42 -15.36 12.43
CA GLU A 323 35.80 -14.90 13.76
C GLU A 323 34.75 -13.91 14.27
N VAL A 324 34.07 -14.27 15.36
CA VAL A 324 33.04 -13.45 16.02
C VAL A 324 33.75 -12.34 16.80
N LEU A 325 33.65 -11.10 16.33
CA LEU A 325 34.08 -9.94 17.09
C LEU A 325 33.14 -9.72 18.28
N PRO A 326 33.66 -9.56 19.52
CA PRO A 326 32.83 -9.28 20.69
C PRO A 326 32.20 -7.88 20.61
N SER A 327 30.95 -7.78 21.05
CA SER A 327 30.22 -6.50 21.15
C SER A 327 30.91 -5.54 22.12
N PRO A 328 30.99 -4.23 21.83
CA PRO A 328 31.53 -3.26 22.77
C PRO A 328 30.56 -3.06 23.94
N GLU A 329 31.09 -3.13 25.17
CA GLU A 329 30.39 -2.78 26.40
C GLU A 329 29.99 -1.28 26.43
N PRO A 330 28.89 -0.91 27.09
CA PRO A 330 28.44 0.48 27.15
C PRO A 330 29.36 1.32 28.04
N VAL A 331 29.97 2.35 27.44
CA VAL A 331 30.69 3.39 28.15
C VAL A 331 29.70 4.24 28.95
N ALA A 332 29.82 4.24 30.27
CA ALA A 332 29.11 5.14 31.15
C ALA A 332 29.57 6.58 30.92
N VAL A 333 28.64 7.46 30.54
CA VAL A 333 28.89 8.92 30.50
C VAL A 333 28.34 9.51 31.79
N ASP A 334 29.25 9.90 32.66
CA ASP A 334 29.00 10.56 33.93
C ASP A 334 28.83 12.08 33.69
N GLY A 335 27.87 12.71 34.37
CA GLY A 335 27.80 14.17 34.55
C GLY A 335 26.92 14.99 33.59
N ALA A 336 25.60 14.95 33.77
CA ALA A 336 24.71 16.05 33.39
C ALA A 336 24.18 16.74 34.67
N PRO A 337 24.26 18.08 34.79
CA PRO A 337 23.74 18.77 35.98
C PRO A 337 22.21 18.70 36.02
N PRO A 338 21.60 18.62 37.22
CA PRO A 338 20.14 18.51 37.34
C PRO A 338 19.43 19.78 36.85
N PRO A 339 18.22 19.66 36.29
CA PRO A 339 17.45 20.82 35.83
C PRO A 339 17.02 21.71 37.01
N PRO A 340 16.88 23.04 36.80
CA PRO A 340 16.52 23.97 37.87
C PRO A 340 15.13 23.69 38.43
N ALA A 341 15.01 23.71 39.75
CA ALA A 341 13.76 23.51 40.48
C ALA A 341 12.69 24.53 40.05
N ARG A 342 11.57 24.04 39.51
CA ARG A 342 10.39 24.87 39.23
C ARG A 342 9.84 25.43 40.54
N ARG A 343 9.91 26.76 40.67
CA ARG A 343 9.17 27.54 41.67
C ARG A 343 7.68 27.21 41.56
N ARG A 344 7.11 26.54 42.57
CA ARG A 344 5.66 26.38 42.73
C ARG A 344 5.04 27.77 42.90
N LYS A 345 4.28 28.25 41.90
CA LYS A 345 3.33 29.34 42.11
C LYS A 345 2.22 28.79 43.01
N LYS A 346 1.99 29.46 44.16
CA LYS A 346 0.85 29.20 45.04
C LYS A 346 -0.45 29.42 44.26
N THR A 347 -1.24 28.38 44.10
CA THR A 347 -2.66 28.49 43.73
C THR A 347 -3.43 28.90 44.99
N PRO A 348 -4.33 29.89 44.96
CA PRO A 348 -5.18 30.20 46.10
C PRO A 348 -6.21 29.09 46.32
N ALA A 349 -6.47 28.78 47.58
CA ALA A 349 -7.44 27.79 48.02
C ALA A 349 -8.87 28.22 47.67
N VAL A 350 -9.66 27.28 47.12
CA VAL A 350 -11.12 27.38 47.01
C VAL A 350 -11.70 26.66 48.24
N PRO A 351 -12.58 27.29 49.04
CA PRO A 351 -13.20 26.62 50.17
C PRO A 351 -14.32 25.68 49.71
N ALA A 352 -14.40 24.50 50.34
CA ALA A 352 -15.48 23.54 50.18
C ALA A 352 -16.48 23.65 51.34
N ALA A 353 -17.77 23.74 50.99
CA ALA A 353 -18.99 23.47 51.79
C ALA A 353 -20.17 24.04 50.96
N ASN A 354 -21.32 23.41 50.73
CA ASN A 354 -22.00 22.27 51.36
C ASN A 354 -22.90 21.56 50.33
N ALA A 355 -23.17 20.30 50.61
CA ALA A 355 -24.33 19.58 50.10
C ALA A 355 -25.61 20.07 50.80
N ASP A 356 -26.70 20.21 50.05
CA ASP A 356 -28.08 19.91 50.47
C ASP A 356 -29.03 20.11 49.28
N ALA A 357 -29.89 19.10 49.06
CA ALA A 357 -31.22 19.07 48.39
C ALA A 357 -31.38 19.77 47.01
N GLU A 358 -32.14 19.27 46.04
CA GLU A 358 -33.46 18.67 46.13
C GLU A 358 -33.84 18.08 44.76
N VAL A 359 -34.68 17.05 44.81
CA VAL A 359 -35.34 16.39 43.68
C VAL A 359 -36.46 17.32 43.20
N ASP A 360 -36.58 17.58 41.89
CA ASP A 360 -37.92 17.66 41.30
C ASP A 360 -37.96 17.43 39.77
N HIS A 361 -39.07 16.81 39.37
CA HIS A 361 -39.47 16.44 38.01
C HIS A 361 -40.00 17.64 37.21
N ALA A 362 -39.64 17.71 35.91
CA ALA A 362 -40.53 18.04 34.79
C ALA A 362 -39.80 17.85 33.45
#